data_AF-A0A7C4IP81-F1
#
_entry.id   AF-A0A7C4IP81-F1
#
_cell.length_a   1.000
_cell.length_b   1.000
_cell.length_c   1.000
_cell.angle_alpha   90.00
_cell.angle_beta   90.00
_cell.angle_gamma   90.00
#
_symmetry.space_group_name_H-M   'P 1'
#
loop_
_entity.id
_entity.type
_entity.pdbx_description
1 polymer ?
#
loop_
_entity_poly.entity_id
_entity_poly.type
_entity_poly.pdbx_seq_one_letter_code
_entity_poly.pdbx_strand_id
1 'polypeptide(L)'
;MEIIEKRADTKPGIHVGDSIKIEVVMRLGEIAPQDIAVDIYYGRVDSKAEFLDRATIPLRDVSVSDNLTVFRGEVPCKEVGRFGFRVRVLPAHPLLRTPHSLGLILWG
;
A
#
# COMPACT_ATOMS: atom_id res chain seq x y z
N MET A 1 12.46 -4.98 9.41
CA MET A 1 11.46 -4.16 8.69
C MET A 1 10.08 -4.40 9.30
N GLU A 2 9.34 -3.33 9.58
CA GLU A 2 8.03 -3.37 10.26
C GLU A 2 7.12 -2.25 9.72
N ILE A 3 5.81 -2.54 9.56
CA ILE A 3 4.79 -1.51 9.32
C ILE A 3 4.38 -0.92 10.67
N ILE A 4 4.63 0.37 10.84
CA ILE A 4 4.30 1.10 12.08
C ILE A 4 2.88 1.62 12.02
N GLU A 5 2.47 2.14 10.85
CA GLU A 5 1.18 2.79 10.69
C GLU A 5 0.68 2.72 9.25
N LYS A 6 -0.64 2.67 9.10
CA LYS A 6 -1.35 2.79 7.82
C LYS A 6 -2.42 3.88 7.96
N ARG A 7 -2.37 4.89 7.08
CA ARG A 7 -3.34 5.99 7.04
C ARG A 7 -4.03 6.02 5.69
N ALA A 8 -5.32 6.33 5.73
CA ALA A 8 -6.11 6.65 4.56
C ALA A 8 -6.82 7.98 4.84
N ASP A 9 -6.65 8.97 3.96
CA ASP A 9 -7.37 10.25 4.06
C ASP A 9 -8.82 10.05 3.62
N THR A 10 -9.62 9.48 4.51
CA THR A 10 -11.05 9.28 4.30
C THR A 10 -11.83 10.43 4.89
N LYS A 11 -12.48 11.22 4.03
CA LYS A 11 -13.40 12.29 4.43
C LYS A 11 -14.85 11.80 4.32
N PRO A 12 -15.78 12.35 5.10
CA PRO A 12 -17.21 12.14 4.87
C PRO A 12 -17.56 12.58 3.43
N GLY A 13 -18.25 11.72 2.68
CA GLY A 13 -18.66 12.04 1.30
C GLY A 13 -17.57 11.82 0.25
N ILE A 14 -16.84 10.71 0.28
CA ILE A 14 -16.05 10.25 -0.87
C ILE A 14 -17.01 9.83 -1.98
N HIS A 15 -16.84 10.39 -3.18
CA HIS A 15 -17.64 10.08 -4.35
C HIS A 15 -16.88 9.17 -5.32
N VAL A 16 -17.64 8.56 -6.22
CA VAL A 16 -17.05 7.85 -7.36
C VAL A 16 -16.30 8.86 -8.23
N GLY A 17 -15.04 8.54 -8.56
CA GLY A 17 -14.14 9.40 -9.29
C GLY A 17 -13.11 10.12 -8.40
N ASP A 18 -13.32 10.16 -7.08
CA ASP A 18 -12.32 10.66 -6.14
C ASP A 18 -11.16 9.68 -5.97
N SER A 19 -10.07 10.16 -5.37
CA SER A 19 -8.93 9.35 -4.97
C SER A 19 -8.66 9.50 -3.48
N ILE A 20 -8.40 8.39 -2.81
CA ILE A 20 -8.04 8.36 -1.38
C ILE A 20 -6.51 8.32 -1.29
N LYS A 21 -5.93 9.28 -0.58
CA LYS A 21 -4.50 9.28 -0.27
C LYS A 21 -4.21 8.22 0.78
N ILE A 22 -3.25 7.36 0.48
CA ILE A 22 -2.77 6.33 1.39
C ILE A 22 -1.34 6.67 1.80
N GLU A 23 -1.05 6.55 3.09
CA GLU A 23 0.30 6.60 3.64
C GLU A 23 0.60 5.34 4.44
N VAL A 24 1.79 4.78 4.23
CA VAL A 24 2.30 3.65 5.01
C VAL A 24 3.62 4.07 5.64
N VAL A 25 3.66 4.09 6.96
CA VAL A 25 4.85 4.42 7.74
C VAL A 25 5.53 3.12 8.13
N MET A 26 6.82 3.00 7.79
CA MET A 26 7.61 1.80 8.02
C MET A 26 8.93 2.10 8.70
N ARG A 27 9.38 1.16 9.53
CA ARG A 27 10.75 1.11 10.04
C ARG A 27 11.51 0.04 9.25
N LEU A 28 12.46 0.45 8.41
CA LEU A 28 13.15 -0.49 7.51
C LEU A 28 14.34 -1.19 8.17
N GLY A 29 15.01 -0.54 9.12
CA GLY A 29 16.28 -1.03 9.67
C GLY A 29 17.41 -0.70 8.69
N GLU A 30 18.18 -1.71 8.31
CA GLU A 30 19.33 -1.56 7.39
C GLU A 30 18.95 -1.63 5.89
N ILE A 31 17.67 -1.88 5.59
CA ILE A 31 17.18 -1.98 4.21
C ILE A 31 16.92 -0.57 3.66
N ALA A 32 17.49 -0.27 2.48
CA ALA A 32 17.21 1.00 1.82
C ALA A 32 15.79 1.02 1.25
N PRO A 33 15.07 2.16 1.26
CA PRO A 33 13.72 2.26 0.71
C PRO A 33 13.57 1.80 -0.74
N GLN A 34 14.64 1.99 -1.54
CA GLN A 34 14.70 1.60 -2.94
C GLN A 34 14.82 0.08 -3.18
N ASP A 35 15.19 -0.68 -2.14
CA ASP A 35 15.33 -2.14 -2.20
C ASP A 35 14.00 -2.86 -1.90
N ILE A 36 12.92 -2.11 -1.68
CA ILE A 36 11.57 -2.62 -1.45
C ILE A 36 10.54 -1.88 -2.31
N ALA A 37 9.48 -2.59 -2.66
CA ALA A 37 8.26 -2.03 -3.22
C ALA A 37 7.16 -2.16 -2.17
N VAL A 38 6.44 -1.07 -1.95
CA VAL A 38 5.24 -1.04 -1.11
C VAL A 38 4.04 -0.82 -2.02
N ASP A 39 3.18 -1.83 -2.08
CA ASP A 39 1.98 -1.85 -2.87
C ASP A 39 0.74 -1.81 -1.97
N ILE A 40 -0.31 -1.18 -2.46
CA ILE A 40 -1.65 -1.28 -1.87
C ILE A 40 -2.48 -2.25 -2.70
N TYR A 41 -2.91 -3.32 -2.04
CA TYR A 41 -3.89 -4.25 -2.55
C TYR A 41 -5.28 -3.80 -2.13
N TYR A 42 -6.12 -3.40 -3.08
CA TYR A 42 -7.40 -2.78 -2.78
C TYR A 42 -8.52 -3.31 -3.66
N GLY A 43 -9.75 -3.11 -3.21
CA GLY A 43 -10.94 -3.49 -3.95
C GLY A 43 -12.17 -3.56 -3.04
N ARG A 44 -13.28 -3.98 -3.63
CA ARG A 44 -14.53 -4.17 -2.92
C ARG A 44 -14.43 -5.33 -1.96
N VAL A 45 -15.06 -5.18 -0.81
CA VAL A 45 -15.17 -6.23 0.20
C VAL A 45 -16.63 -6.54 0.52
N ASP A 46 -16.88 -7.78 0.90
CA ASP A 46 -18.19 -8.21 1.38
C ASP A 46 -18.44 -7.79 2.85
N SER A 47 -19.55 -8.26 3.41
CA SER A 47 -19.89 -7.98 4.81
C SER A 47 -18.93 -8.61 5.83
N LYS A 48 -18.10 -9.57 5.42
CA LYS A 48 -17.07 -10.24 6.22
C LYS A 48 -15.68 -9.65 5.99
N ALA A 49 -15.57 -8.54 5.24
CA ALA A 49 -14.31 -7.90 4.86
C ALA A 49 -13.41 -8.77 3.95
N GLU A 50 -14.01 -9.72 3.22
CA GLU A 50 -13.32 -10.51 2.20
C GLU A 50 -13.39 -9.82 0.84
N PHE A 51 -12.29 -9.84 0.09
CA PHE A 51 -12.21 -9.16 -1.19
C PHE A 51 -13.03 -9.87 -2.28
N LEU A 52 -13.94 -9.12 -2.90
CA LEU A 52 -14.74 -9.55 -4.06
C LEU A 52 -14.00 -9.32 -5.38
N ASP A 53 -13.32 -8.18 -5.49
CA ASP A 53 -12.44 -7.80 -6.59
C ASP A 53 -11.17 -7.14 -6.04
N ARG A 54 -10.11 -7.15 -6.85
CA ARG A 54 -8.75 -6.89 -6.37
C ARG A 54 -7.90 -6.22 -7.45
N ALA A 55 -7.37 -5.06 -7.12
CA ALA A 55 -6.37 -4.33 -7.89
C ALA A 55 -5.15 -4.03 -7.00
N THR A 56 -4.06 -3.63 -7.63
CA THR A 56 -2.85 -3.23 -6.91
C THR A 56 -2.33 -1.92 -7.45
N ILE A 57 -1.92 -1.03 -6.54
CA ILE A 57 -1.23 0.21 -6.91
C ILE A 57 0.07 0.38 -6.09
N PRO A 58 1.20 0.71 -6.73
CA PRO A 58 2.44 0.97 -6.00
C PRO A 58 2.41 2.35 -5.32
N LEU A 59 2.94 2.42 -4.10
CA LEU A 59 3.21 3.67 -3.39
C LEU A 59 4.59 4.18 -3.81
N ARG A 60 4.60 5.17 -4.70
CA ARG A 60 5.82 5.65 -5.37
C ARG A 60 6.44 6.89 -4.74
N ASP A 61 5.65 7.68 -4.00
CA ASP A 61 6.18 8.83 -3.29
C ASP A 61 6.77 8.36 -1.96
N VAL A 62 8.06 8.60 -1.76
CA VAL A 62 8.82 8.09 -0.62
C VAL A 62 9.54 9.23 0.06
N SER A 63 9.31 9.39 1.37
CA SER A 63 10.06 10.33 2.21
C SER A 63 10.69 9.59 3.39
N VAL A 64 11.93 9.90 3.69
CA VAL A 64 12.65 9.35 4.85
C VAL A 64 12.81 10.47 5.89
N SER A 65 12.45 10.17 7.14
CA SER A 65 12.66 11.05 8.29
C SER A 65 13.16 10.21 9.46
N ASP A 66 14.35 10.53 9.96
CA ASP A 66 15.04 9.77 11.00
C ASP A 66 15.12 8.26 10.68
N ASN A 67 14.44 7.42 11.47
CA ASN A 67 14.40 5.97 11.32
C ASN A 67 13.09 5.46 10.67
N LEU A 68 12.25 6.37 10.17
CA LEU A 68 10.98 6.07 9.54
C LEU A 68 11.02 6.42 8.06
N THR A 69 10.43 5.55 7.26
CA THR A 69 10.18 5.76 5.83
C THR A 69 8.68 5.80 5.61
N VAL A 70 8.20 6.81 4.90
CA VAL A 70 6.79 6.96 4.56
C VAL A 70 6.63 6.75 3.05
N PHE A 71 5.81 5.77 2.69
CA PHE A 71 5.40 5.48 1.32
C PHE A 71 4.00 6.02 1.08
N ARG A 72 3.78 6.73 -0.03
CA ARG A 72 2.51 7.39 -0.37
C ARG A 72 2.05 7.10 -1.80
N GLY A 73 0.74 7.21 -1.98
CA GLY A 73 0.06 6.98 -3.25
C GLY A 73 -1.43 7.20 -3.12
N GLU A 74 -2.16 7.01 -4.22
CA GLU A 74 -3.57 7.35 -4.30
C GLU A 74 -4.39 6.19 -4.84
N VAL A 75 -5.40 5.75 -4.09
CA VAL A 75 -6.31 4.67 -4.50
C VAL A 75 -7.55 5.29 -5.13
N PRO A 76 -7.87 4.98 -6.41
CA PRO A 76 -9.04 5.54 -7.06
C PRO A 76 -10.33 4.87 -6.57
N CYS A 77 -11.32 5.69 -6.21
CA CYS A 77 -12.67 5.25 -5.86
C CYS A 77 -13.52 5.09 -7.12
N LYS A 78 -13.43 3.92 -7.75
CA LYS A 78 -14.11 3.66 -9.03
C LYS A 78 -15.57 3.24 -8.90
N GLU A 79 -15.98 2.75 -7.74
CA GLU A 79 -17.32 2.22 -7.51
C GLU A 79 -17.84 2.61 -6.13
N VAL A 80 -19.17 2.54 -5.95
CA VAL A 80 -19.81 2.69 -4.65
C VAL A 80 -19.82 1.36 -3.89
N GLY A 81 -19.59 1.41 -2.58
CA GLY A 81 -19.68 0.24 -1.70
C GLY A 81 -18.66 0.22 -0.58
N ARG A 82 -18.54 -0.93 0.11
CA ARG A 82 -17.45 -1.15 1.07
C ARG A 82 -16.17 -1.48 0.34
N PHE A 83 -15.13 -0.71 0.61
CA PHE A 83 -13.79 -0.93 0.09
C PHE A 83 -12.85 -1.32 1.22
N GLY A 84 -12.00 -2.28 0.91
CA GLY A 84 -10.88 -2.68 1.75
C GLY A 84 -9.56 -2.36 1.06
N PHE A 85 -8.52 -2.21 1.86
CA PHE A 85 -7.16 -2.27 1.35
C PHE A 85 -6.25 -3.02 2.33
N ARG A 86 -5.17 -3.59 1.81
CA ARG A 86 -4.09 -4.21 2.56
C ARG A 86 -2.76 -3.72 2.01
N VAL A 87 -1.78 -3.60 2.88
CA VAL A 87 -0.42 -3.27 2.48
C VAL A 87 0.29 -4.55 2.07
N ARG A 88 1.02 -4.51 0.96
CA ARG A 88 1.90 -5.57 0.48
C ARG A 88 3.30 -5.01 0.31
N VAL A 89 4.26 -5.54 1.07
CA VAL A 89 5.67 -5.19 0.91
C VAL A 89 6.40 -6.34 0.23
N LEU A 90 7.18 -6.02 -0.81
CA LEU A 90 7.99 -6.95 -1.58
C LEU A 90 9.43 -6.43 -1.65
N PRO A 91 10.46 -7.28 -1.66
CA PRO A 91 11.79 -6.80 -2.00
C PRO A 91 11.83 -6.47 -3.50
N ALA A 92 12.41 -5.32 -3.83
CA ALA A 92 12.51 -4.77 -5.16
C ALA A 92 13.95 -4.35 -5.40
N HIS A 93 14.77 -5.26 -5.93
CA HIS A 93 16.14 -4.91 -6.31
C HIS A 93 16.15 -4.43 -7.77
N PRO A 94 16.90 -3.38 -8.15
CA PRO A 94 16.97 -2.89 -9.54
C PRO A 94 17.38 -3.95 -10.57
N LEU A 95 18.09 -5.00 -10.14
CA LEU A 95 18.50 -6.14 -10.97
C LEU A 95 17.47 -7.29 -11.03
N LEU A 96 16.39 -7.23 -10.25
CA LEU A 96 15.31 -8.23 -10.28
C LEU A 96 14.28 -7.82 -11.34
N ARG A 97 14.25 -8.52 -12.47
CA ARG A 97 13.27 -8.34 -13.56
C ARG A 97 11.81 -8.50 -13.13
N THR A 98 11.56 -9.15 -12.00
CA THR A 98 10.22 -9.35 -11.41
C THR A 98 10.32 -9.36 -9.88
N PRO A 99 9.64 -8.44 -9.16
CA PRO A 99 9.61 -8.42 -7.69
C PRO A 99 8.89 -9.63 -7.05
N HIS A 100 8.22 -10.45 -7.87
CA HIS A 100 7.35 -11.53 -7.43
C HIS A 100 8.08 -12.78 -6.88
N SER A 101 9.41 -12.83 -6.94
CA SER A 101 10.17 -14.07 -6.76
C SER A 101 10.64 -14.36 -5.34
N LEU A 102 10.48 -13.44 -4.38
CA LEU A 102 11.19 -13.53 -3.11
C LEU A 102 10.39 -14.07 -1.93
N GLY A 103 9.10 -14.37 -2.09
CA GLY A 103 8.28 -15.04 -1.05
C GLY A 103 8.10 -14.26 0.26
N LEU A 104 8.68 -13.06 0.38
CA LEU A 104 8.57 -12.18 1.54
C LEU A 104 7.42 -11.22 1.31
N ILE A 105 6.23 -11.65 1.71
CA ILE A 105 5.04 -10.80 1.69
C ILE A 105 4.69 -10.44 3.13
N LEU A 106 4.85 -9.17 3.49
CA LEU A 106 4.27 -8.63 4.71
C LEU A 106 2.86 -8.13 4.40
N TRP A 107 1.86 -8.75 5.03
CA TRP A 107 0.46 -8.30 5.04
C TRP A 107 0.17 -7.55 6.34
N GLY A 108 -0.39 -6.35 6.24
CA GLY A 108 -0.77 -5.50 7.37
C GLY A 108 -1.94 -4.57 7.07
#